data_AF-A0A348B5K0-F1
#
_entry.id   AF-A0A348B5K0-F1
#
_cell.length_a   1.000
_cell.length_b   1.000
_cell.length_c   1.000
_cell.angle_alpha   90.00
_cell.angle_beta   90.00
_cell.angle_gamma   90.00
#
_symmetry.space_group_name_H-M   'P 1'
#
loop_
_entity.id
_entity.type
_entity.pdbx_description
1 polymer ?
#
loop_
_entity_poly.entity_id
_entity_poly.type
_entity_poly.pdbx_seq_one_letter_code
_entity_poly.pdbx_strand_id
1 'polypeptide(L)'
;MGVDVMEVQQTFYDLVSESTATRMRREFPFEFTVKASQVITHEITSPTYRRTKKFVGRPENYGRFKVNRDTERALEYTLKVAKVLNASVVVFQTPPSFHPTEENLRSMKEFSTLLDRSFLYAWEHRGEGWSDELVSRVLSETGFLHAVDPFRRRSLSSLKYYRLHGIGDKEVNYRYRYTEQDFEVLVNALGEDLNYVMFNNVHMIRNALEFKEYLERRHKGSPPVRA
;
A
#
# COMPACT_ATOMS: atom_id res chain seq x y z
N MET A 1 -15.14 -2.65 17.23
CA MET A 1 -14.54 -3.38 16.09
C MET A 1 -13.15 -3.78 16.52
N GLY A 2 -12.74 -5.04 16.33
CA GLY A 2 -11.44 -5.56 16.79
C GLY A 2 -10.28 -5.38 15.81
N VAL A 3 -10.45 -4.59 14.75
CA VAL A 3 -9.43 -4.30 13.73
C VAL A 3 -8.59 -3.10 14.20
N ASP A 4 -7.27 -3.16 14.00
CA ASP A 4 -6.35 -2.12 14.49
C ASP A 4 -6.08 -1.03 13.47
N VAL A 5 -6.15 -1.37 12.17
CA VAL A 5 -5.78 -0.48 11.07
C VAL A 5 -6.65 -0.72 9.83
N MET A 6 -6.88 0.33 9.03
CA MET A 6 -7.56 0.21 7.74
C MET A 6 -6.84 0.98 6.63
N GLU A 7 -6.56 0.30 5.52
CA GLU A 7 -6.04 0.92 4.29
C GLU A 7 -7.18 1.52 3.45
N VAL A 8 -7.20 2.85 3.33
CA VAL A 8 -8.15 3.57 2.50
C VAL A 8 -7.77 3.44 1.03
N GLN A 9 -8.59 2.67 0.29
CA GLN A 9 -8.41 2.45 -1.15
C GLN A 9 -9.07 3.51 -2.03
N GLN A 10 -9.98 4.33 -1.50
CA GLN A 10 -10.81 5.23 -2.32
C GLN A 10 -9.98 6.31 -3.03
N THR A 11 -8.95 6.82 -2.35
CA THR A 11 -7.97 7.81 -2.85
C THR A 11 -7.21 7.33 -4.08
N PHE A 12 -7.02 6.01 -4.23
CA PHE A 12 -6.42 5.44 -5.43
C PHE A 12 -7.29 5.73 -6.67
N TYR A 13 -8.61 5.62 -6.54
CA TYR A 13 -9.51 5.68 -7.68
C TYR A 13 -9.91 7.10 -8.06
N ASP A 14 -10.20 7.96 -7.08
CA ASP A 14 -10.68 9.31 -7.33
C ASP A 14 -10.47 10.24 -6.13
N LEU A 15 -10.81 11.52 -6.28
CA LEU A 15 -10.75 12.50 -5.21
C LEU A 15 -11.74 12.20 -4.07
N VAL A 16 -11.19 12.01 -2.87
CA VAL A 16 -11.93 11.92 -1.60
C VAL A 16 -12.03 13.33 -1.00
N SER A 17 -13.23 13.73 -0.59
CA SER A 17 -13.43 15.05 0.04
C SER A 17 -12.90 15.05 1.47
N GLU A 18 -12.43 16.20 1.94
CA GLU A 18 -12.03 16.39 3.34
C GLU A 18 -13.17 16.09 4.31
N SER A 19 -14.42 16.41 3.95
CA SER A 19 -15.60 16.06 4.74
C SER A 19 -15.79 14.54 4.89
N THR A 20 -15.50 13.77 3.85
CA THR A 20 -15.56 12.30 3.90
C THR A 20 -14.46 11.76 4.80
N ALA A 21 -13.22 12.25 4.63
CA ALA A 21 -12.09 11.86 5.47
C ALA A 21 -12.31 12.22 6.94
N THR A 22 -12.81 13.44 7.23
CA THR A 22 -13.13 13.90 8.59
C THR A 22 -14.20 13.01 9.23
N ARG A 23 -15.24 12.67 8.48
CA ARG A 23 -16.29 11.76 8.94
C ARG A 23 -15.70 10.39 9.29
N MET A 24 -14.88 9.82 8.41
CA MET A 24 -14.20 8.54 8.66
C MET A 24 -13.35 8.60 9.93
N ARG A 25 -12.53 9.66 10.09
CA ARG A 25 -11.67 9.82 11.27
C ARG A 25 -12.48 9.91 12.57
N ARG A 26 -13.64 10.55 12.54
CA ARG A 26 -14.52 10.70 13.71
C ARG A 26 -15.26 9.39 14.04
N GLU A 27 -15.68 8.64 13.03
CA GLU A 27 -16.52 7.45 13.21
C GLU A 27 -15.75 6.20 13.59
N PHE A 28 -14.48 6.09 13.20
CA PHE A 28 -13.70 4.88 13.38
C PHE A 28 -12.46 5.11 14.25
N PRO A 29 -12.30 4.35 15.35
CA PRO A 29 -11.22 4.53 16.31
C PRO A 29 -9.90 3.82 15.93
N PHE A 30 -9.81 3.20 14.75
CA PHE A 30 -8.61 2.51 14.28
C PHE A 30 -7.60 3.45 13.60
N GLU A 31 -6.38 2.95 13.44
CA GLU A 31 -5.33 3.59 12.66
C GLU A 31 -5.70 3.58 11.15
N PHE A 32 -5.26 4.59 10.40
CA PHE A 32 -5.50 4.63 8.96
C PHE A 32 -4.17 4.52 8.20
N THR A 33 -4.22 3.88 7.05
CA THR A 33 -3.24 4.04 5.97
C THR A 33 -3.97 4.44 4.70
N VAL A 34 -3.26 5.00 3.72
CA VAL A 34 -3.89 5.53 2.51
C VAL A 34 -3.18 4.99 1.28
N LYS A 35 -3.91 4.43 0.33
CA LYS A 35 -3.34 4.13 -0.98
C LYS A 35 -3.31 5.39 -1.84
N ALA A 36 -2.15 5.74 -2.36
CA ALA A 36 -1.96 6.94 -3.16
C ALA A 36 -2.76 6.91 -4.46
N SER A 37 -3.07 8.10 -4.98
CA SER A 37 -3.79 8.26 -6.25
C SER A 37 -3.13 7.51 -7.41
N GLN A 38 -3.93 6.80 -8.20
CA GLN A 38 -3.44 6.12 -9.40
C GLN A 38 -2.82 7.07 -10.43
N VAL A 39 -3.15 8.37 -10.40
CA VAL A 39 -2.54 9.41 -11.25
C VAL A 39 -1.02 9.45 -11.09
N ILE A 40 -0.50 9.08 -9.91
CA ILE A 40 0.93 9.07 -9.62
C ILE A 40 1.61 7.85 -10.25
N THR A 41 0.98 6.67 -10.19
CA THR A 41 1.67 5.41 -10.51
C THR A 41 1.20 4.74 -11.81
N HIS A 42 -0.03 4.98 -12.26
CA HIS A 42 -0.65 4.33 -13.41
C HIS A 42 -0.82 5.32 -14.56
N GLU A 43 -0.39 4.91 -15.77
CA GLU A 43 -0.67 5.65 -16.99
C GLU A 43 -2.16 5.63 -17.32
N ILE A 44 -2.66 6.66 -18.03
CA ILE A 44 -4.08 6.83 -18.38
C ILE A 44 -4.71 5.60 -19.06
N THR A 45 -3.91 4.79 -19.74
CA THR A 45 -4.33 3.55 -20.41
C THR A 45 -4.77 2.45 -19.44
N SER A 46 -4.51 2.61 -18.14
CA SER A 46 -4.95 1.65 -17.13
C SER A 46 -6.48 1.54 -17.05
N PRO A 47 -7.07 0.33 -17.02
CA PRO A 47 -8.52 0.16 -16.97
C PRO A 47 -9.15 0.70 -15.68
N THR A 48 -8.36 1.01 -14.65
CA THR A 48 -8.83 1.57 -13.38
C THR A 48 -9.32 3.02 -13.52
N TYR A 49 -8.89 3.76 -14.54
CA TYR A 49 -9.35 5.14 -14.80
C TYR A 49 -10.83 5.25 -15.12
N ARG A 50 -11.52 4.15 -15.48
CA ARG A 50 -13.00 4.13 -15.57
C ARG A 50 -13.70 4.53 -14.26
N ARG A 51 -12.98 4.49 -13.13
CA ARG A 51 -13.45 4.88 -11.79
C ARG A 51 -13.05 6.29 -11.39
N THR A 52 -12.19 6.96 -12.15
CA THR A 52 -11.75 8.33 -11.89
C THR A 52 -12.73 9.30 -12.54
N LYS A 53 -13.46 10.08 -11.73
CA LYS A 53 -14.50 10.98 -12.23
C LYS A 53 -14.19 12.45 -11.98
N LYS A 54 -13.49 12.77 -10.88
CA LYS A 54 -13.29 14.16 -10.44
C LYS A 54 -11.92 14.73 -10.78
N PHE A 55 -10.89 13.89 -10.84
CA PHE A 55 -9.55 14.38 -11.19
C PHE A 55 -9.44 14.67 -12.70
N VAL A 56 -9.12 15.91 -13.06
CA VAL A 56 -8.98 16.37 -14.45
C VAL A 56 -7.59 16.96 -14.67
N GLY A 57 -6.76 16.23 -15.41
CA GLY A 57 -5.40 16.61 -15.79
C GLY A 57 -5.10 16.23 -17.24
N ARG A 58 -3.83 16.32 -17.63
CA ARG A 58 -3.37 15.95 -18.97
C ARG A 58 -3.00 14.46 -19.01
N PRO A 59 -3.61 13.64 -19.88
CA PRO A 59 -3.35 12.20 -19.95
C PRO A 59 -1.86 11.82 -20.04
N GLU A 60 -1.06 12.58 -20.78
CA GLU A 60 0.38 12.41 -20.97
C GLU A 60 1.19 12.62 -19.68
N ASN A 61 0.63 13.29 -18.67
CA ASN A 61 1.30 13.54 -17.41
C ASN A 61 1.17 12.38 -16.41
N TYR A 62 0.26 11.43 -16.64
CA TYR A 62 -0.10 10.44 -15.62
C TYR A 62 0.92 9.31 -15.52
N GLY A 63 1.05 8.78 -14.32
CA GLY A 63 1.76 7.55 -14.01
C GLY A 63 3.28 7.68 -13.89
N ARG A 64 3.89 6.52 -13.61
CA ARG A 64 5.35 6.32 -13.57
C ARG A 64 6.12 7.22 -12.61
N PHE A 65 5.47 7.80 -11.61
CA PHE A 65 6.10 8.76 -10.69
C PHE A 65 6.73 9.97 -11.39
N LYS A 66 6.27 10.32 -12.60
CA LYS A 66 6.79 11.52 -13.28
C LYS A 66 6.58 12.74 -12.39
N VAL A 67 7.58 13.59 -12.24
CA VAL A 67 7.43 14.88 -11.54
C VAL A 67 6.84 15.89 -12.52
N ASN A 68 5.58 16.25 -12.32
CA ASN A 68 4.87 17.24 -13.11
C ASN A 68 3.64 17.75 -12.34
N ARG A 69 2.98 18.76 -12.91
CA ARG A 69 1.81 19.41 -12.30
C ARG A 69 0.68 18.46 -11.89
N ASP A 70 0.38 17.42 -12.67
CA ASP A 70 -0.75 16.53 -12.38
C ASP A 70 -0.42 15.50 -11.30
N THR A 71 0.77 14.90 -11.34
CA THR A 71 1.21 13.94 -10.32
C THR A 71 1.48 14.64 -8.98
N GLU A 72 2.03 15.85 -8.99
CA GLU A 72 2.19 16.69 -7.78
C GLU A 72 0.85 17.04 -7.17
N ARG A 73 -0.13 17.47 -7.98
CA ARG A 73 -1.48 17.77 -7.48
C ARG A 73 -2.18 16.51 -6.94
N ALA A 74 -1.98 15.35 -7.59
CA ALA A 74 -2.50 14.08 -7.09
C ALA A 74 -1.85 13.67 -5.75
N LEU A 75 -0.55 13.94 -5.59
CA LEU A 75 0.17 13.77 -4.32
C LEU A 75 -0.40 14.72 -3.25
N GLU A 76 -0.56 16.00 -3.56
CA GLU A 76 -1.12 17.00 -2.63
C GLU A 76 -2.50 16.56 -2.11
N TYR A 77 -3.40 16.12 -3.00
CA TYR A 77 -4.70 15.60 -2.59
C TYR A 77 -4.60 14.34 -1.73
N THR A 78 -3.71 13.41 -2.10
CA THR A 78 -3.46 12.19 -1.32
C THR A 78 -3.00 12.56 0.10
N LEU A 79 -2.03 13.46 0.23
CA LEU A 79 -1.47 13.86 1.52
C LEU A 79 -2.45 14.67 2.35
N LYS A 80 -3.31 15.50 1.75
CA LYS A 80 -4.40 16.18 2.48
C LYS A 80 -5.35 15.17 3.13
N VAL A 81 -5.77 14.15 2.40
CA VAL A 81 -6.63 13.09 2.94
C VAL A 81 -5.89 12.31 4.04
N ALA A 82 -4.62 11.96 3.83
CA ALA A 82 -3.80 11.29 4.84
C ALA A 82 -3.65 12.11 6.13
N LYS A 83 -3.43 13.43 6.03
CA LYS A 83 -3.37 14.36 7.18
C LYS A 83 -4.68 14.38 7.95
N VAL A 84 -5.83 14.52 7.27
CA VAL A 84 -7.15 14.53 7.93
C VAL A 84 -7.45 13.20 8.65
N LEU A 85 -7.04 12.08 8.05
CA LEU A 85 -7.20 10.76 8.66
C LEU A 85 -6.18 10.47 9.77
N ASN A 86 -5.17 11.32 9.95
CA ASN A 86 -3.98 11.03 10.76
C ASN A 86 -3.38 9.66 10.38
N ALA A 87 -3.23 9.43 9.08
CA ALA A 87 -2.75 8.16 8.55
C ALA A 87 -1.24 8.02 8.78
N SER A 88 -0.78 6.79 9.07
CA SER A 88 0.64 6.52 9.34
C SER A 88 1.43 6.21 8.07
N VAL A 89 0.80 5.53 7.10
CA VAL A 89 1.46 5.05 5.89
C VAL A 89 0.70 5.49 4.64
N VAL A 90 1.44 5.94 3.63
CA VAL A 90 0.94 6.16 2.27
C VAL A 90 1.54 5.12 1.32
N VAL A 91 0.68 4.33 0.69
CA VAL A 91 1.08 3.20 -0.17
C VAL A 91 1.02 3.59 -1.65
N PHE A 92 2.13 3.49 -2.34
CA PHE A 92 2.21 3.55 -3.79
C PHE A 92 2.23 2.14 -4.36
N GLN A 93 1.28 1.82 -5.23
CA GLN A 93 1.29 0.56 -5.97
C GLN A 93 1.50 0.85 -7.45
N THR A 94 2.48 0.23 -8.09
CA THR A 94 2.69 0.36 -9.55
C THR A 94 2.02 -0.76 -10.34
N PRO A 95 1.61 -0.51 -11.60
CA PRO A 95 0.99 -1.53 -12.45
C PRO A 95 2.01 -2.55 -12.99
N PRO A 96 1.54 -3.67 -13.57
CA PRO A 96 2.41 -4.64 -14.26
C PRO A 96 3.27 -4.06 -15.38
N SER A 97 2.84 -2.95 -16.01
CA SER A 97 3.61 -2.27 -17.07
C SER A 97 4.76 -1.42 -16.55
N PHE A 98 4.94 -1.30 -15.23
CA PHE A 98 6.02 -0.50 -14.63
C PHE A 98 7.27 -1.36 -14.41
N HIS A 99 8.19 -1.31 -15.37
CA HIS A 99 9.45 -2.06 -15.38
C HIS A 99 10.64 -1.24 -14.84
N PRO A 100 11.75 -1.85 -14.41
CA PRO A 100 12.93 -1.14 -13.90
C PRO A 100 13.78 -0.54 -15.03
N THR A 101 13.22 0.45 -15.73
CA THR A 101 13.99 1.26 -16.69
C THR A 101 14.74 2.37 -15.95
N GLU A 102 15.84 2.85 -16.53
CA GLU A 102 16.57 4.01 -15.98
C GLU A 102 15.68 5.25 -15.81
N GLU A 103 14.72 5.44 -16.71
CA GLU A 103 13.72 6.53 -16.61
C GLU A 103 12.81 6.36 -15.39
N ASN A 104 12.32 5.14 -15.13
CA ASN A 104 11.45 4.86 -13.99
C ASN A 104 12.19 4.95 -12.66
N LEU A 105 13.44 4.46 -12.60
CA LEU A 105 14.31 4.60 -11.43
C LEU A 105 14.57 6.08 -11.10
N ARG A 106 14.91 6.88 -12.12
CA ARG A 106 15.09 8.33 -11.97
C ARG A 106 13.81 9.01 -11.50
N SER A 107 12.66 8.68 -12.11
CA SER A 107 11.37 9.26 -11.75
C SER A 107 11.00 8.98 -10.31
N MET A 108 11.19 7.75 -9.83
CA MET A 108 10.94 7.40 -8.42
C MET A 108 11.83 8.19 -7.46
N LYS A 109 13.12 8.33 -7.78
CA LYS A 109 14.07 9.10 -6.98
C LYS A 109 13.74 10.59 -6.96
N GLU A 110 13.38 11.17 -8.11
CA GLU A 110 12.97 12.58 -8.18
C GLU A 110 11.66 12.81 -7.43
N PHE A 111 10.67 11.94 -7.61
CA PHE A 111 9.37 12.03 -6.95
C PHE A 111 9.47 11.91 -5.43
N SER A 112 10.37 11.07 -4.91
CA SER A 112 10.53 10.92 -3.45
C SER A 112 10.99 12.21 -2.77
N THR A 113 11.65 13.12 -3.49
CA THR A 113 12.06 14.44 -2.96
C THR A 113 10.88 15.36 -2.64
N LEU A 114 9.70 15.10 -3.21
CA LEU A 114 8.48 15.87 -2.98
C LEU A 114 7.73 15.46 -1.71
N LEU A 115 8.14 14.36 -1.08
CA LEU A 115 7.37 13.72 -0.02
C LEU A 115 7.57 14.40 1.34
N ASP A 116 6.47 14.52 2.08
CA ASP A 116 6.42 15.10 3.42
C ASP A 116 6.96 14.10 4.45
N ARG A 117 7.78 14.54 5.41
CA ARG A 117 8.38 13.66 6.42
C ARG A 117 7.42 13.19 7.52
N SER A 118 6.15 13.61 7.47
CA SER A 118 5.11 13.23 8.44
C SER A 118 4.55 11.83 8.23
N PHE A 119 4.90 11.16 7.13
CA PHE A 119 4.36 9.85 6.78
C PHE A 119 5.48 8.84 6.50
N LEU A 120 5.18 7.57 6.75
CA LEU A 120 5.91 6.49 6.12
C LEU A 120 5.34 6.26 4.71
N TYR A 121 6.21 5.89 3.78
CA TYR A 121 5.82 5.59 2.41
C TYR A 121 6.16 4.15 2.09
N ALA A 122 5.20 3.40 1.55
CA ALA A 122 5.42 2.02 1.17
C ALA A 122 5.18 1.83 -0.33
N TRP A 123 5.97 0.97 -0.97
CA TRP A 123 5.88 0.70 -2.39
C TRP A 123 5.63 -0.77 -2.68
N GLU A 124 4.54 -1.06 -3.40
CA GLU A 124 4.22 -2.39 -3.94
C GLU A 124 4.39 -2.38 -5.45
N HIS A 125 5.33 -3.17 -5.96
CA HIS A 125 5.55 -3.32 -7.38
C HIS A 125 4.83 -4.55 -7.93
N ARG A 126 4.15 -4.39 -9.07
CA ARG A 126 3.49 -5.49 -9.80
C ARG A 126 4.11 -5.79 -11.16
N GLY A 127 5.11 -5.01 -11.56
CA GLY A 127 5.84 -5.22 -12.80
C GLY A 127 6.86 -6.35 -12.71
N GLU A 128 7.16 -6.94 -13.85
CA GLU A 128 8.24 -7.91 -14.03
C GLU A 128 9.60 -7.21 -14.16
N GLY A 129 10.68 -7.97 -13.97
CA GLY A 129 12.06 -7.51 -14.12
C GLY A 129 12.67 -6.88 -12.86
N TRP A 130 11.88 -6.62 -11.82
CA TRP A 130 12.35 -6.12 -10.53
C TRP A 130 13.01 -7.24 -9.72
N SER A 131 14.34 -7.27 -9.72
CA SER A 131 15.13 -8.14 -8.83
C SER A 131 15.21 -7.55 -7.42
N ASP A 132 15.55 -8.38 -6.43
CA ASP A 132 15.71 -7.93 -5.03
C ASP A 132 16.79 -6.85 -4.90
N GLU A 133 17.84 -6.88 -5.73
CA GLU A 133 18.88 -5.84 -5.77
C GLU A 133 18.33 -4.50 -6.26
N LEU A 134 17.52 -4.52 -7.34
CA LEU A 134 16.91 -3.31 -7.89
C LEU A 134 15.87 -2.73 -6.94
N VAL A 135 15.04 -3.58 -6.32
CA VAL A 135 14.08 -3.15 -5.30
C VAL A 135 14.83 -2.55 -4.12
N SER A 136 15.84 -3.23 -3.58
CA SER A 136 16.65 -2.73 -2.45
C SER A 136 17.29 -1.38 -2.75
N ARG A 137 17.80 -1.19 -3.97
CA ARG A 137 18.32 0.11 -4.42
C ARG A 137 17.24 1.20 -4.37
N VAL A 138 16.06 0.95 -4.92
CA VAL A 138 14.95 1.91 -4.89
C VAL A 138 14.54 2.24 -3.44
N LEU A 139 14.40 1.23 -2.57
CA LEU A 139 14.02 1.45 -1.18
C LEU A 139 15.06 2.30 -0.44
N SER A 140 16.37 2.06 -0.68
CA SER A 140 17.46 2.85 -0.11
C SER A 140 17.47 4.29 -0.63
N GLU A 141 17.28 4.50 -1.93
CA GLU A 141 17.31 5.83 -2.55
C GLU A 141 16.06 6.67 -2.22
N THR A 142 14.91 6.04 -2.00
CA THR A 142 13.63 6.74 -1.75
C THR A 142 13.20 6.78 -0.28
N GLY A 143 13.77 5.91 0.56
CA GLY A 143 13.31 5.68 1.93
C GLY A 143 11.97 4.93 2.03
N PHE A 144 11.50 4.32 0.94
CA PHE A 144 10.26 3.56 0.94
C PHE A 144 10.41 2.24 1.71
N LEU A 145 9.30 1.81 2.31
CA LEU A 145 9.10 0.47 2.83
C LEU A 145 8.70 -0.48 1.68
N HIS A 146 9.15 -1.72 1.74
CA HIS A 146 8.73 -2.77 0.82
C HIS A 146 7.31 -3.24 1.20
N ALA A 147 6.29 -2.74 0.48
CA ALA A 147 4.96 -3.29 0.56
C ALA A 147 4.86 -4.55 -0.32
N VAL A 148 4.59 -5.71 0.28
CA VAL A 148 4.71 -6.99 -0.42
C VAL A 148 3.72 -8.03 0.09
N ASP A 149 3.38 -9.00 -0.75
CA ASP A 149 2.67 -10.21 -0.31
C ASP A 149 3.69 -11.25 0.16
N PRO A 150 3.73 -11.62 1.47
CA PRO A 150 4.73 -12.52 2.02
C PRO A 150 4.63 -13.95 1.46
N PHE A 151 3.49 -14.32 0.86
CA PHE A 151 3.32 -15.62 0.21
C PHE A 151 3.91 -15.64 -1.21
N ARG A 152 4.36 -14.48 -1.73
CA ARG A 152 4.97 -14.36 -3.06
C ARG A 152 6.45 -14.04 -2.98
N ARG A 153 6.84 -13.12 -2.09
CA ARG A 153 8.21 -12.63 -1.98
C ARG A 153 8.53 -12.26 -0.54
N ARG A 154 9.80 -12.41 -0.18
CA ARG A 154 10.30 -11.94 1.13
C ARG A 154 10.35 -10.41 1.15
N SER A 155 9.97 -9.81 2.28
CA SER A 155 10.14 -8.37 2.47
C SER A 155 11.62 -7.99 2.63
N LEU A 156 11.99 -6.87 2.02
CA LEU A 156 13.34 -6.29 2.00
C LEU A 156 13.48 -5.11 2.98
N SER A 157 12.43 -4.80 3.74
CA SER A 157 12.44 -3.77 4.79
C SER A 157 12.42 -4.41 6.17
N SER A 158 12.98 -3.72 7.17
CA SER A 158 12.89 -4.14 8.58
C SER A 158 11.45 -4.11 9.07
N LEU A 159 10.80 -2.94 8.97
CA LEU A 159 9.37 -2.77 9.21
C LEU A 159 8.59 -3.44 8.07
N LYS A 160 7.78 -4.45 8.42
CA LYS A 160 7.00 -5.21 7.43
C LYS A 160 5.69 -4.50 7.12
N TYR A 161 5.44 -4.24 5.84
CA TYR A 161 4.14 -3.79 5.35
C TYR A 161 3.59 -4.85 4.39
N TYR A 162 2.86 -5.82 4.93
CA TYR A 162 2.31 -6.92 4.14
C TYR A 162 0.96 -6.55 3.55
N ARG A 163 0.78 -6.79 2.25
CA ARG A 163 -0.50 -6.60 1.53
C ARG A 163 -0.91 -7.94 0.91
N LEU A 164 -1.93 -8.56 1.50
CA LEU A 164 -2.34 -9.92 1.22
C LEU A 164 -3.50 -9.93 0.24
N HIS A 165 -3.27 -10.41 -0.98
CA HIS A 165 -4.28 -10.39 -2.07
C HIS A 165 -4.90 -11.76 -2.33
N GLY A 166 -4.66 -12.74 -1.45
CA GLY A 166 -5.06 -14.14 -1.57
C GLY A 166 -3.99 -15.02 -2.23
N ILE A 167 -3.95 -16.30 -1.83
CA ILE A 167 -2.96 -17.28 -2.29
C ILE A 167 -3.44 -17.95 -3.59
N GLY A 168 -2.53 -18.12 -4.54
CA GLY A 168 -2.77 -18.81 -5.82
C GLY A 168 -1.82 -18.35 -6.93
N ASP A 169 -1.93 -18.98 -8.11
CA ASP A 169 -0.99 -18.80 -9.22
C ASP A 169 -0.97 -17.38 -9.82
N LYS A 170 -2.12 -16.70 -9.75
CA LYS A 170 -2.27 -15.33 -10.26
C LYS A 170 -1.88 -14.32 -9.21
N GLU A 171 -1.49 -13.12 -9.64
CA GLU A 171 -1.16 -11.97 -8.77
C GLU A 171 -2.19 -11.67 -7.66
N VAL A 172 -3.48 -11.94 -7.91
CA VAL A 172 -4.55 -11.75 -6.94
C VAL A 172 -5.50 -12.95 -6.92
N ASN A 173 -5.95 -13.33 -5.73
CA ASN A 173 -7.05 -14.25 -5.50
C ASN A 173 -7.97 -13.67 -4.41
N TYR A 174 -8.73 -12.63 -4.75
CA TYR A 174 -9.56 -11.93 -3.77
C TYR A 174 -10.62 -12.79 -3.09
N ARG A 175 -10.97 -13.97 -3.62
CA ARG A 175 -11.93 -14.90 -3.01
C ARG A 175 -11.29 -15.86 -2.00
N TYR A 176 -9.96 -15.89 -1.93
CA TYR A 176 -9.25 -16.76 -1.00
C TYR A 176 -9.63 -16.40 0.45
N ARG A 177 -9.81 -17.42 1.28
CA ARG A 177 -9.96 -17.27 2.73
C ARG A 177 -8.76 -17.92 3.38
N TYR A 178 -7.99 -17.12 4.11
CA TYR A 178 -6.82 -17.60 4.83
C TYR A 178 -7.19 -18.60 5.92
N THR A 179 -6.32 -19.58 6.10
CA THR A 179 -6.41 -20.69 7.07
C THR A 179 -5.42 -20.48 8.22
N GLU A 180 -5.53 -21.26 9.29
CA GLU A 180 -4.53 -21.23 10.37
C GLU A 180 -3.14 -21.64 9.90
N GLN A 181 -3.04 -22.54 8.91
CA GLN A 181 -1.78 -22.92 8.29
C GLN A 181 -1.13 -21.74 7.57
N ASP A 182 -1.93 -20.92 6.88
CA ASP A 182 -1.41 -19.70 6.26
C ASP A 182 -0.97 -18.67 7.31
N PHE A 183 -1.69 -18.59 8.44
CA PHE A 183 -1.30 -17.71 9.54
C PHE A 183 0.04 -18.13 10.15
N GLU A 184 0.34 -19.42 10.28
CA GLU A 184 1.67 -19.88 10.71
C GLU A 184 2.76 -19.37 9.77
N VAL A 185 2.56 -19.49 8.45
CA VAL A 185 3.49 -18.98 7.44
C VAL A 185 3.65 -17.47 7.57
N LEU A 186 2.54 -16.74 7.76
CA LEU A 186 2.54 -15.30 7.95
C LEU A 186 3.31 -14.89 9.21
N VAL A 187 3.11 -15.58 10.34
CA VAL A 187 3.85 -15.34 11.59
C VAL A 187 5.35 -15.50 11.37
N ASN A 188 5.77 -16.54 10.65
CA ASN A 188 7.18 -16.79 10.35
C ASN A 188 7.79 -15.73 9.41
N ALA A 189 6.96 -14.95 8.71
CA ALA A 189 7.41 -13.83 7.89
C ALA A 189 7.48 -12.50 8.65
N LEU A 190 6.88 -12.38 9.84
CA LEU A 190 6.88 -11.13 10.62
C LEU A 190 8.31 -10.77 11.08
N GLY A 191 8.58 -9.46 11.18
CA GLY A 191 9.77 -8.95 11.86
C GLY A 191 9.54 -8.83 13.37
N GLU A 192 10.61 -8.60 14.13
CA GLU A 192 10.55 -8.43 15.59
C GLU A 192 9.84 -7.15 16.02
N ASP A 193 9.95 -6.09 15.20
CA ASP A 193 9.33 -4.79 15.43
C ASP A 193 7.84 -4.75 15.00
N LEU A 194 7.27 -3.55 14.92
CA LEU A 194 5.91 -3.33 14.41
C LEU A 194 5.75 -3.82 12.96
N ASN A 195 4.72 -4.61 12.72
CA ASN A 195 4.32 -5.11 11.42
C ASN A 195 2.92 -4.60 11.05
N TYR A 196 2.71 -4.26 9.78
CA TYR A 196 1.40 -4.00 9.20
C TYR A 196 0.99 -5.17 8.32
N VAL A 197 -0.22 -5.69 8.52
CA VAL A 197 -0.76 -6.82 7.77
C VAL A 197 -2.13 -6.42 7.20
N MET A 198 -2.14 -6.05 5.92
CA MET A 198 -3.33 -5.58 5.22
C MET A 198 -3.94 -6.73 4.43
N PHE A 199 -5.01 -7.34 4.95
CA PHE A 199 -5.84 -8.25 4.17
C PHE A 199 -6.62 -7.47 3.12
N ASN A 200 -6.40 -7.76 1.84
CA ASN A 200 -7.03 -7.07 0.70
C ASN A 200 -7.88 -8.02 -0.15
N ASN A 201 -8.50 -9.02 0.48
CA ASN A 201 -9.43 -9.99 -0.08
C ASN A 201 -10.88 -9.72 0.35
N VAL A 202 -11.87 -10.39 -0.23
CA VAL A 202 -13.29 -10.18 0.10
C VAL A 202 -13.64 -10.55 1.55
N HIS A 203 -12.80 -11.38 2.19
CA HIS A 203 -12.95 -11.79 3.59
C HIS A 203 -12.08 -10.97 4.56
N MET A 204 -11.54 -9.81 4.13
CA MET A 204 -10.50 -9.06 4.85
C MET A 204 -10.76 -8.85 6.34
N ILE A 205 -11.95 -8.39 6.74
CA ILE A 205 -12.28 -8.13 8.15
C ILE A 205 -12.25 -9.44 8.95
N ARG A 206 -12.84 -10.51 8.40
CA ARG A 206 -12.87 -11.81 9.07
C ARG A 206 -11.46 -12.39 9.19
N ASN A 207 -10.65 -12.34 8.12
CA ASN A 207 -9.29 -12.86 8.18
C ASN A 207 -8.38 -12.04 9.10
N ALA A 208 -8.54 -10.72 9.18
CA ALA A 208 -7.84 -9.89 10.15
C ALA A 208 -8.17 -10.31 11.60
N LEU A 209 -9.45 -10.50 11.92
CA LEU A 209 -9.88 -10.94 13.25
C LEU A 209 -9.41 -12.36 13.58
N GLU A 210 -9.56 -13.30 12.66
CA GLU A 210 -9.09 -14.68 12.82
C GLU A 210 -7.56 -14.72 13.00
N PHE A 211 -6.81 -13.87 12.29
CA PHE A 211 -5.35 -13.77 12.45
C PHE A 211 -4.97 -13.20 13.82
N LYS A 212 -5.68 -12.17 14.30
CA LYS A 212 -5.46 -11.64 15.65
C LYS A 212 -5.75 -12.67 16.74
N GLU A 213 -6.88 -13.37 16.64
CA GLU A 213 -7.23 -14.47 17.56
C GLU A 213 -6.17 -15.59 17.52
N TYR A 214 -5.60 -15.86 16.34
CA TYR A 214 -4.49 -16.79 16.18
C TYR A 214 -3.22 -16.32 16.92
N LEU A 215 -2.85 -15.05 16.79
CA LEU A 215 -1.71 -14.47 17.52
C LEU A 215 -1.90 -14.50 19.04
N GLU A 216 -3.10 -14.18 19.53
CA GLU A 216 -3.42 -14.20 20.96
C GLU A 216 -3.30 -15.61 21.56
N ARG A 217 -3.73 -16.65 20.82
CA ARG A 217 -3.61 -18.05 21.25
C ARG A 217 -2.17 -18.54 21.31
N ARG A 218 -1.26 -18.01 20.49
CA ARG A 218 0.14 -18.47 20.38
C ARG A 218 1.00 -18.24 21.64
N HIS A 219 0.46 -17.64 22.70
CA HIS A 219 1.16 -17.27 23.96
C HIS A 219 2.26 -16.22 23.76
N LYS A 220 2.58 -15.45 24.82
CA LYS A 220 3.40 -14.22 24.82
C LYS A 220 4.70 -14.37 24.01
N GLY A 221 4.82 -13.59 22.92
CA GLY A 221 6.02 -13.56 22.08
C GLY A 221 5.77 -13.22 20.61
N SER A 222 4.52 -13.17 20.16
CA SER A 222 4.22 -12.67 18.81
C SER A 222 4.65 -11.20 18.68
N PRO A 223 5.32 -10.84 17.57
CA PRO A 223 5.74 -9.47 17.37
C PRO A 223 4.51 -8.54 17.26
N PRO A 224 4.66 -7.23 17.52
CA PRO A 224 3.56 -6.29 17.41
C PRO A 224 3.01 -6.27 15.97
N VAL A 225 1.69 -6.46 15.83
CA VAL A 225 0.99 -6.45 14.54
C VAL A 225 -0.17 -5.46 14.56
N ARG A 226 -0.32 -4.70 13.47
CA ARG A 226 -1.52 -3.96 13.09
C ARG A 226 -2.18 -4.68 11.92
N ALA A 227 -3.36 -5.26 12.15
CA ALA A 227 -4.15 -5.99 11.14
C ALA A 227 -5.62 -5.54 11.11
#